data_AF-A0A8H2WB73-F1
#
_entry.id   AF-A0A8H2WB73-F1
#
_cell.length_a   1.000
_cell.length_b   1.000
_cell.length_c   1.000
_cell.angle_alpha   90.00
_cell.angle_beta   90.00
_cell.angle_gamma   90.00
#
_symmetry.space_group_name_H-M   'P 1'
#
loop_
_entity.id
_entity.type
_entity.pdbx_description
1 polymer ?
#
loop_
_entity_poly.entity_id
_entity_poly.type
_entity_poly.pdbx_seq_one_letter_code
_entity_poly.pdbx_strand_id
1 'polypeptide(L)'
;MVGQTNANQGVDCVGCTRLECDFSTSNFRNCNLSRVVGFHVGMNFSWTGGGCQGATCRSASCPPSDAWNPGSNDAGSLRFCNTPNVGLRVTFCP
;
A
#
# COMPACT_ATOMS: atom_id res chain seq x y z
N MET A 1 1.17 -3.72 -10.37
CA MET A 1 0.77 -2.44 -10.98
C MET A 1 1.90 -2.00 -11.89
N VAL A 2 1.63 -1.53 -13.11
CA VAL A 2 2.64 -0.86 -13.96
C VAL A 2 2.65 0.65 -13.64
N GLY A 3 2.63 0.99 -12.34
CA GLY A 3 2.47 2.35 -11.79
C GLY A 3 1.21 2.52 -10.92
N GLN A 4 1.27 3.43 -9.93
CA GLN A 4 0.13 3.81 -9.09
C GLN A 4 -0.77 4.82 -9.85
N THR A 5 -1.86 4.32 -10.44
CA THR A 5 -2.68 5.10 -11.40
C THR A 5 -4.04 5.53 -10.88
N ASN A 6 -4.37 5.19 -9.63
CA ASN A 6 -5.69 5.43 -9.05
C ASN A 6 -6.86 4.72 -9.76
N ALA A 7 -6.58 3.71 -10.59
CA ALA A 7 -7.56 3.17 -11.54
C ALA A 7 -8.71 2.37 -10.89
N ASN A 8 -8.58 1.91 -9.64
CA ASN A 8 -9.58 1.07 -8.96
C ASN A 8 -10.39 1.85 -7.90
N GLN A 9 -11.08 2.91 -8.32
CA GLN A 9 -11.83 3.86 -7.49
C GLN A 9 -13.34 3.52 -7.37
N GLY A 10 -13.75 2.25 -7.44
CA GLY A 10 -15.17 1.91 -7.40
C GLY A 10 -15.80 2.27 -6.04
N VAL A 11 -16.41 3.45 -5.88
CA VAL A 11 -17.08 4.01 -4.66
C VAL A 11 -16.41 3.71 -3.31
N ASP A 12 -15.15 3.28 -3.29
CA ASP A 12 -14.48 2.79 -2.10
C ASP A 12 -14.14 3.99 -1.23
N CYS A 13 -14.91 4.19 -0.15
CA CYS A 13 -14.69 5.13 0.94
C CYS A 13 -13.78 6.36 0.66
N VAL A 14 -14.41 7.50 0.35
CA VAL A 14 -13.76 8.81 0.45
C VAL A 14 -13.33 9.04 1.90
N GLY A 15 -12.08 9.43 2.11
CA GLY A 15 -11.48 9.64 3.42
C GLY A 15 -10.75 8.43 4.01
N CYS A 16 -10.79 7.26 3.39
CA CYS A 16 -10.14 6.06 3.95
C CYS A 16 -8.64 5.97 3.64
N THR A 17 -7.88 5.47 4.61
CA THR A 17 -6.55 4.91 4.38
C THR A 17 -6.70 3.55 3.70
N ARG A 18 -6.01 3.31 2.58
CA ARG A 18 -6.13 2.07 1.80
C ARG A 18 -4.84 1.24 1.84
N LEU A 19 -5.00 -0.09 1.73
CA LEU A 19 -3.95 -1.01 1.31
C LEU A 19 -4.29 -1.46 -0.11
N GLU A 20 -3.46 -1.10 -1.08
CA GLU A 20 -3.66 -1.44 -2.48
C GLU A 20 -2.61 -2.48 -2.88
N CYS A 21 -3.04 -3.63 -3.40
CA CYS A 21 -2.15 -4.72 -3.81
C CYS A 21 -2.48 -5.20 -5.21
N ASP A 22 -1.45 -5.63 -5.95
CA ASP A 22 -1.58 -6.30 -7.24
C ASP A 22 -0.79 -7.60 -7.24
N PHE A 23 -1.51 -8.68 -7.53
CA PHE A 23 -1.05 -10.07 -7.63
C PHE A 23 -1.36 -10.70 -8.99
N SER A 24 -1.73 -9.90 -9.99
CA SER A 24 -2.17 -10.35 -11.32
C SER A 24 -1.11 -11.18 -12.06
N THR A 25 0.16 -11.10 -11.65
CA THR A 25 1.29 -11.78 -12.29
C THR A 25 2.05 -12.61 -11.25
N SER A 26 2.33 -13.88 -11.59
CA SER A 26 2.87 -14.89 -10.67
C SER A 26 4.23 -14.55 -10.05
N ASN A 27 4.99 -13.68 -10.70
CA ASN A 27 6.33 -13.24 -10.29
C ASN A 27 6.38 -11.79 -9.82
N PHE A 28 5.23 -11.13 -9.69
CA PHE A 28 5.19 -9.69 -9.39
C PHE A 28 4.07 -9.41 -8.39
N ARG A 29 4.46 -9.34 -7.12
CA ARG A 29 3.57 -9.08 -6.00
C ARG A 29 3.97 -7.75 -5.40
N ASN A 30 3.06 -6.80 -5.44
CA ASN A 30 3.33 -5.45 -4.97
C ASN A 30 2.13 -4.92 -4.18
N CYS A 31 2.42 -4.19 -3.11
CA CYS A 31 1.43 -3.53 -2.28
C CYS A 31 1.92 -2.13 -1.91
N ASN A 32 1.00 -1.23 -1.59
CA ASN A 32 1.29 0.05 -0.98
C ASN A 32 0.21 0.39 0.06
N LEU A 33 0.54 1.27 1.00
CA LEU A 33 -0.48 2.06 1.66
C LEU A 33 -0.78 3.27 0.80
N SER A 34 -2.01 3.74 0.82
CA SER A 34 -2.46 4.85 0.01
C SER A 34 -3.36 5.76 0.82
N ARG A 35 -3.10 7.06 0.65
CA ARG A 35 -3.90 8.17 1.18
C ARG A 35 -4.41 9.07 0.07
N VAL A 36 -4.45 8.56 -1.16
CA VAL A 36 -4.88 9.30 -2.35
C VAL A 36 -6.32 9.81 -2.23
N VAL A 37 -7.16 9.11 -1.45
CA VAL A 37 -8.54 9.50 -1.15
C VAL A 37 -8.75 10.03 0.26
N GLY A 38 -7.68 10.22 1.04
CA GLY A 38 -7.74 10.66 2.43
C GLY A 38 -7.13 9.67 3.40
N PHE A 39 -7.42 9.86 4.69
CA PHE A 39 -6.89 9.06 5.79
C PHE A 39 -7.93 8.99 6.91
N HIS A 40 -8.17 7.79 7.44
CA HIS A 40 -9.11 7.56 8.55
C HIS A 40 -8.41 6.87 9.71
N VAL A 41 -7.72 5.75 9.44
CA VAL A 41 -7.05 4.93 10.45
C VAL A 41 -5.58 4.75 10.10
N GLY A 42 -4.72 4.76 11.12
CA GLY A 42 -3.33 4.38 10.95
C GLY A 42 -3.23 2.91 10.54
N MET A 43 -2.36 2.60 9.59
CA MET A 43 -2.22 1.25 9.06
C MET A 43 -0.75 0.86 8.93
N ASN A 44 -0.44 -0.37 9.28
CA ASN A 44 0.79 -1.04 8.93
C ASN A 44 0.44 -2.27 8.09
N PHE A 45 1.24 -2.55 7.06
CA PHE A 45 1.28 -3.89 6.48
C PHE A 45 2.70 -4.43 6.48
N SER A 46 2.81 -5.74 6.62
CA SER A 46 4.06 -6.49 6.48
C SER A 46 3.81 -7.77 5.71
N TRP A 47 4.79 -8.22 4.94
CA TRP A 47 4.77 -9.56 4.33
C TRP A 47 5.02 -10.61 5.41
N THR A 48 4.27 -11.72 5.39
CA THR A 48 4.43 -12.82 6.36
C THR A 48 5.52 -13.82 5.94
N GLY A 49 6.38 -13.45 5.00
CA GLY A 49 7.48 -14.26 4.46
C GLY A 49 8.36 -13.44 3.50
N GLY A 50 9.45 -14.05 3.03
CA GLY A 50 10.31 -13.46 1.99
C GLY A 50 11.27 -12.34 2.44
N GLY A 51 11.21 -11.88 3.70
CA GLY A 51 12.09 -10.83 4.22
C GLY A 51 11.85 -9.45 3.57
N CYS A 52 10.73 -9.30 2.88
CA CYS A 52 10.38 -8.12 2.12
C CYS A 52 9.90 -6.98 3.03
N GLN A 53 10.24 -5.75 2.67
CA GLN A 53 9.79 -4.58 3.41
C GLN A 53 8.29 -4.33 3.20
N GLY A 54 7.57 -4.00 4.27
CA GLY A 54 6.21 -3.49 4.25
C GLY A 54 6.16 -1.96 4.36
N ALA A 55 5.05 -1.40 4.83
CA ALA A 55 4.94 0.04 5.08
C ALA A 55 4.08 0.34 6.32
N THR A 56 4.29 1.51 6.90
CA THR A 56 3.53 2.01 8.06
C THR A 56 3.16 3.46 7.85
N CYS A 57 1.87 3.79 7.97
CA CYS A 57 1.38 5.17 7.93
C CYS A 57 0.47 5.39 9.14
N ARG A 58 0.94 6.18 10.13
CA ARG A 58 0.22 6.44 11.38
C ARG A 58 -0.67 7.70 11.34
N SER A 59 -0.49 8.56 10.34
CA SER A 59 -1.20 9.84 10.23
C SER A 59 -1.48 10.21 8.77
N ALA A 60 -2.42 11.15 8.57
CA ALA A 60 -2.74 11.71 7.25
C ALA A 60 -1.55 12.39 6.55
N SER A 61 -0.50 12.72 7.31
CA SER A 61 0.72 13.41 6.87
C SER A 61 1.93 12.48 6.73
N CYS A 62 1.77 11.15 6.85
CA CYS A 62 2.87 10.22 6.65
C CYS A 62 3.56 10.47 5.29
N PRO A 63 4.88 10.29 5.22
CA PRO A 63 5.63 10.69 4.04
C PRO A 63 5.19 9.87 2.80
N PRO A 64 5.38 10.41 1.59
CA PRO A 64 5.03 9.70 0.37
C PRO A 64 5.78 8.38 0.15
N SER A 65 6.90 8.17 0.84
CA SER A 65 7.62 6.90 0.87
C SER A 65 6.89 5.81 1.64
N ASP A 66 5.94 6.17 2.51
CA ASP A 66 5.24 5.25 3.40
C ASP A 66 3.80 5.01 2.94
N ALA A 67 3.16 6.03 2.38
CA ALA A 67 1.86 5.90 1.72
C ALA A 67 1.77 6.82 0.50
N TRP A 68 1.25 6.26 -0.59
CA TRP A 68 1.04 6.97 -1.83
C TRP A 68 0.07 8.13 -1.65
N ASN A 69 0.37 9.23 -2.34
CA ASN A 69 -0.46 10.41 -2.40
C ASN A 69 -0.52 10.93 -3.86
N PRO A 70 -1.46 11.83 -4.19
CA PRO A 70 -1.59 12.35 -5.55
C PRO A 70 -0.44 13.28 -5.96
N GLY A 71 0.28 13.87 -4.99
CA GLY A 71 1.31 14.88 -5.24
C GLY A 71 2.66 14.30 -5.64
N SER A 72 2.85 12.99 -5.51
CA SER A 72 4.11 12.33 -5.83
C SER A 72 3.85 10.87 -6.21
N ASN A 73 3.64 10.64 -7.51
CA ASN A 73 3.52 9.30 -8.06
C ASN A 73 4.80 8.50 -7.80
N ASP A 74 4.62 7.26 -7.32
CA ASP A 74 5.69 6.29 -7.13
C ASP A 74 6.89 6.79 -6.31
N ALA A 75 6.65 7.68 -5.33
CA ALA A 75 7.67 8.23 -4.42
C ALA A 75 8.24 7.20 -3.41
N GLY A 76 8.36 5.95 -3.84
CA GLY A 76 8.84 4.84 -3.04
C GLY A 76 7.81 4.29 -2.07
N SER A 77 6.50 4.51 -2.24
CA SER A 77 5.46 3.86 -1.40
C SER A 77 5.18 2.40 -1.78
N LEU A 78 5.54 2.02 -3.01
CA LEU A 78 5.32 0.67 -3.51
C LEU A 78 6.32 -0.31 -2.89
N ARG A 79 5.83 -1.44 -2.40
CA ARG A 79 6.61 -2.52 -1.78
C ARG A 79 6.44 -3.80 -2.57
N PHE A 80 7.54 -4.44 -2.88
CA PHE A 80 7.56 -5.67 -3.66
C PHE A 80 7.90 -6.86 -2.79
N CYS A 81 7.27 -8.00 -3.06
CA CYS A 81 7.68 -9.26 -2.48
C CYS A 81 7.46 -10.45 -3.42
N ASN A 82 8.40 -10.68 -4.32
CA ASN A 82 8.25 -11.68 -5.38
C ASN A 82 8.53 -13.12 -4.93
N THR A 83 8.65 -13.36 -3.63
CA THR A 83 8.74 -14.72 -3.06
C THR A 83 7.39 -15.44 -3.21
N PRO A 84 7.35 -16.69 -3.71
CA PRO A 84 6.13 -17.49 -3.76
C PRO A 84 5.50 -17.70 -2.39
N ASN A 85 4.18 -17.80 -2.36
CA ASN A 85 3.40 -18.13 -1.15
C ASN A 85 3.62 -17.17 0.04
N VAL A 86 3.85 -15.89 -0.23
CA VAL A 86 3.86 -14.86 0.81
C VAL A 86 2.45 -14.37 1.11
N GLY A 87 2.15 -14.19 2.39
CA GLY A 87 0.92 -13.56 2.85
C GLY A 87 1.15 -12.11 3.28
N LEU A 88 0.07 -11.48 3.73
CA LEU A 88 0.06 -10.13 4.28
C LEU A 88 -0.46 -10.17 5.71
N ARG A 89 0.20 -9.41 6.60
CA ARG A 89 -0.33 -9.03 7.90
C ARG A 89 -0.65 -7.56 7.85
N VAL A 90 -1.86 -7.19 8.26
CA VAL A 90 -2.33 -5.81 8.32
C VAL A 90 -2.69 -5.50 9.77
N THR A 91 -2.19 -4.37 10.27
CA THR A 91 -2.46 -3.87 11.62
C THR A 91 -3.10 -2.49 11.52
N PHE A 92 -4.28 -2.34 12.11
CA PHE A 92 -4.95 -1.05 12.27
C PHE A 92 -4.58 -0.44 13.62
N CYS A 93 -4.40 0.88 13.65
CA CYS A 93 -3.86 1.60 14.81
C CYS A 93 -2.53 1.00 15.35
N PRO A 94 -1.52 0.79 14.47
CA PRO A 94 -0.21 0.25 14.87
C PRO A 94 0.64 1.24 15.66
#